data_AF-A0A8H3F5E6-F1
#
_entry.id   AF-A0A8H3F5E6-F1
#
_cell.length_a   1.000
_cell.length_b   1.000
_cell.length_c   1.000
_cell.angle_alpha   90.00
_cell.angle_beta   90.00
_cell.angle_gamma   90.00
#
_symmetry.space_group_name_H-M   'P 1'
#
loop_
_entity.id
_entity.type
_entity.pdbx_description
1 polymer ?
#
loop_
_entity_poly.entity_id
_entity_poly.type
_entity_poly.pdbx_seq_one_letter_code
_entity_poly.pdbx_strand_id
1 'polypeptide(L)'
;MSGASSGRSTPIPEDAPPSAQSISSARKQVRAQQKHRMFPTVEYAARVSHFDPRSEYSDFRGFFVLFWIGLAIMVITTMLRNIKDTGYPLRHQMFDLLTTKTWELGLSDGAMVLSTGISVPFQMLCRRSKGWLRWENLGMPLQSIFQLGWLVLWVNWPFILNWTWTAQVFFTLHTLVLLMKMHSYAFYNGHLSTTEHRLSALDNPESASTAAAVRYPSSNTQLNEVDKAVEDKKNEDEKEILTQIREDLALELVSPLGQVTYPKNLSMLNYIDYILCPTLCYELEYPRTSTINWMELFYKTLAVFGCIFLLTLISEEFIVPVLRESAVRLEGIESWSDMGLILGETISQLLFPFMMTFLICFLVIFEYVLGAFAEITCFADRHFYSDWWNSSDW
;
A
#
# COMPACT_ATOMS: atom_id res chain seq x y z
N MET A 1 -20.57 -25.58 -0.66
CA MET A 1 -21.96 -25.16 -0.96
C MET A 1 -21.94 -23.66 -1.19
N SER A 2 -22.40 -23.21 -2.36
CA SER A 2 -22.27 -21.85 -2.86
C SER A 2 -23.17 -20.87 -2.12
N GLY A 3 -22.56 -19.91 -1.43
CA GLY A 3 -23.24 -18.71 -0.97
C GLY A 3 -23.37 -17.71 -2.11
N ALA A 4 -24.26 -17.99 -3.07
CA ALA A 4 -24.71 -16.96 -4.00
C ALA A 4 -25.52 -15.94 -3.19
N SER A 5 -24.86 -14.87 -2.74
CA SER A 5 -25.52 -13.70 -2.18
C SER A 5 -26.49 -13.17 -3.24
N SER A 6 -27.77 -13.46 -3.05
CA SER A 6 -28.91 -12.86 -3.71
C SER A 6 -28.91 -11.35 -3.44
N GLY A 7 -28.09 -10.63 -4.19
CA GLY A 7 -28.04 -9.17 -4.16
C GLY A 7 -29.28 -8.61 -4.84
N ARG A 8 -30.44 -8.64 -4.18
CA ARG A 8 -31.65 -7.93 -4.59
C ARG A 8 -31.29 -6.46 -4.82
N SER A 9 -31.10 -6.08 -6.08
CA SER A 9 -31.10 -4.67 -6.47
C SER A 9 -32.50 -4.14 -6.19
N THR A 10 -32.62 -3.16 -5.29
CA THR A 10 -33.87 -2.43 -5.09
C THR A 10 -34.31 -1.87 -6.45
N PRO A 11 -35.52 -2.20 -6.94
CA PRO A 11 -36.00 -1.66 -8.21
C PRO A 11 -36.06 -0.14 -8.08
N ILE A 12 -35.47 0.54 -9.06
CA ILE A 12 -35.48 2.00 -9.14
C ILE A 12 -36.84 2.42 -9.74
N PRO A 13 -37.48 3.48 -9.24
CA PRO A 13 -38.70 4.03 -9.84
C PRO A 13 -38.49 4.39 -11.31
N GLU A 14 -39.51 4.19 -12.14
CA GLU A 14 -39.44 4.56 -13.58
C GLU A 14 -39.19 6.07 -13.78
N ASP A 15 -39.60 6.90 -12.82
CA ASP A 15 -39.42 8.36 -12.81
C ASP A 15 -38.01 8.82 -12.34
N ALA A 16 -37.09 7.90 -12.04
CA ALA A 16 -35.75 8.27 -11.60
C ALA A 16 -34.94 8.93 -12.73
N PRO A 17 -34.02 9.87 -12.42
CA PRO A 17 -33.22 10.53 -13.44
C PRO A 17 -32.40 9.51 -14.26
N PRO A 18 -32.11 9.80 -15.54
CA PRO A 18 -31.37 8.89 -16.42
C PRO A 18 -30.01 8.46 -15.83
N SER A 19 -29.32 9.34 -15.11
CA SER A 19 -28.10 9.02 -14.37
C SER A 19 -28.27 7.92 -13.30
N ALA A 20 -29.39 7.90 -12.57
CA ALA A 20 -29.67 6.87 -11.57
C ALA A 20 -29.99 5.52 -12.22
N GLN A 21 -30.65 5.55 -13.39
CA GLN A 21 -30.94 4.35 -14.18
C GLN A 21 -29.65 3.74 -14.74
N SER A 22 -28.73 4.57 -15.26
CA SER A 22 -27.44 4.10 -15.78
C SER A 22 -26.53 3.53 -14.68
N ILE A 23 -26.51 4.10 -13.48
CA ILE A 23 -25.78 3.52 -12.33
C ILE A 23 -26.31 2.14 -11.95
N SER A 24 -27.62 1.94 -12.00
CA SER A 24 -28.24 0.64 -11.73
C SER A 24 -27.95 -0.41 -12.80
N SER A 25 -28.04 -0.02 -14.07
CA SER A 25 -27.70 -0.90 -15.19
C SER A 25 -26.21 -1.27 -15.14
N ALA A 26 -25.33 -0.29 -14.91
CA ALA A 26 -23.90 -0.50 -14.70
C ALA A 26 -23.62 -1.50 -13.56
N ARG A 27 -24.30 -1.36 -12.43
CA ARG A 27 -24.16 -2.29 -11.29
C ARG A 27 -24.60 -3.71 -11.62
N LYS A 28 -25.63 -3.87 -12.45
CA LYS A 28 -26.06 -5.19 -12.96
C LYS A 28 -25.07 -5.76 -13.96
N GLN A 29 -24.52 -4.92 -14.85
CA GLN A 29 -23.52 -5.31 -15.85
C GLN A 29 -22.20 -5.75 -15.21
N VAL A 30 -21.67 -5.01 -14.22
CA VAL A 30 -20.45 -5.36 -13.48
C VAL A 30 -20.57 -6.74 -12.84
N ARG A 31 -21.72 -7.03 -12.20
CA ARG A 31 -22.01 -8.34 -11.60
C ARG A 31 -22.12 -9.47 -12.63
N ALA A 32 -22.46 -9.17 -13.87
CA ALA A 32 -22.73 -10.14 -14.92
C ALA A 32 -21.53 -10.41 -15.85
N GLN A 33 -20.67 -9.41 -16.10
CA GLN A 33 -19.73 -9.44 -17.23
C GLN A 33 -18.31 -8.93 -16.93
N GLN A 34 -17.99 -8.45 -15.71
CA GLN A 34 -16.64 -7.93 -15.37
C GLN A 34 -16.05 -6.98 -16.45
N LYS A 35 -16.84 -6.01 -16.92
CA LYS A 35 -16.34 -5.00 -17.88
C LYS A 35 -15.25 -4.13 -17.23
N HIS A 36 -14.24 -3.78 -18.03
CA HIS A 36 -13.12 -2.92 -17.61
C HIS A 36 -13.55 -1.45 -17.42
N ARG A 37 -12.97 -0.79 -16.41
CA ARG A 37 -13.18 0.64 -16.11
C ARG A 37 -12.18 1.50 -16.88
N MET A 38 -12.50 2.79 -17.00
CA MET A 38 -11.68 3.76 -17.75
C MET A 38 -10.46 4.26 -16.96
N PHE A 39 -10.60 4.38 -15.64
CA PHE A 39 -9.49 4.70 -14.74
C PHE A 39 -8.56 3.49 -14.61
N PRO A 40 -7.22 3.67 -14.58
CA PRO A 40 -6.29 2.58 -14.36
C PRO A 40 -6.51 2.01 -12.94
N THR A 41 -7.16 0.87 -12.86
CA THR A 41 -7.40 0.17 -11.59
C THR A 41 -6.37 -0.93 -11.42
N VAL A 42 -5.83 -1.07 -10.22
CA VAL A 42 -5.06 -2.26 -9.86
C VAL A 42 -6.03 -3.44 -9.81
N GLU A 43 -5.72 -4.52 -10.53
CA GLU A 43 -6.52 -5.73 -10.52
C GLU A 43 -6.31 -6.52 -9.23
N TYR A 44 -7.09 -6.18 -8.21
CA TYR A 44 -7.08 -6.94 -6.96
C TYR A 44 -7.79 -8.28 -7.14
N ALA A 45 -7.11 -9.36 -6.80
CA ALA A 45 -7.64 -10.71 -6.86
C ALA A 45 -7.33 -11.49 -5.57
N ALA A 46 -8.15 -12.48 -5.24
CA ALA A 46 -7.86 -13.35 -4.10
C ALA A 46 -6.65 -14.24 -4.43
N ARG A 47 -5.48 -13.88 -3.90
CA ARG A 47 -4.19 -14.53 -4.15
C ARG A 47 -3.44 -14.72 -2.84
N VAL A 48 -2.70 -15.81 -2.72
CA VAL A 48 -1.83 -16.07 -1.57
C VAL A 48 -0.40 -15.60 -1.86
N SER A 49 0.37 -15.30 -0.82
CA SER A 49 1.78 -14.96 -0.97
C SER A 49 2.57 -16.16 -1.53
N HIS A 50 3.68 -15.89 -2.23
CA HIS A 50 4.57 -16.93 -2.76
C HIS A 50 5.12 -17.89 -1.70
N PHE A 51 5.38 -17.39 -0.48
CA PHE A 51 5.88 -18.23 0.63
C PHE A 51 4.76 -18.86 1.48
N ASP A 52 3.48 -18.64 1.15
CA ASP A 52 2.36 -19.33 1.81
C ASP A 52 2.41 -20.84 1.46
N PRO A 53 2.27 -21.75 2.45
CA PRO A 53 2.20 -23.18 2.19
C PRO A 53 1.18 -23.59 1.13
N ARG A 54 0.07 -22.85 1.01
CA ARG A 54 -1.02 -23.07 0.05
C ARG A 54 -0.75 -22.53 -1.34
N SER A 55 0.34 -21.80 -1.54
CA SER A 55 0.71 -21.28 -2.86
C SER A 55 1.03 -22.43 -3.82
N GLU A 56 0.56 -22.31 -5.06
CA GLU A 56 0.94 -23.23 -6.15
C GLU A 56 2.40 -23.02 -6.58
N TYR A 57 3.02 -21.89 -6.18
CA TYR A 57 4.43 -21.63 -6.42
C TYR A 57 5.31 -22.51 -5.51
N SER A 58 6.05 -23.43 -6.13
CA SER A 58 6.93 -24.39 -5.43
C SER A 58 8.43 -24.07 -5.54
N ASP A 59 8.80 -23.14 -6.41
CA ASP A 59 10.21 -22.88 -6.71
C ASP A 59 10.94 -22.29 -5.50
N PHE A 60 12.20 -22.68 -5.32
CA PHE A 60 13.09 -22.24 -4.23
C PHE A 60 12.61 -22.50 -2.78
N ARG A 61 11.53 -23.27 -2.55
CA ARG A 61 11.11 -23.66 -1.19
C ARG A 61 12.22 -24.34 -0.39
N GLY A 62 13.04 -25.18 -1.03
CA GLY A 62 14.19 -25.82 -0.39
C GLY A 62 15.25 -24.82 0.10
N PHE A 63 15.52 -23.77 -0.67
CA PHE A 63 16.44 -22.69 -0.26
C PHE A 63 15.87 -21.85 0.86
N PHE A 64 14.57 -21.58 0.86
CA PHE A 64 13.90 -20.91 1.97
C PHE A 64 14.01 -21.71 3.28
N VAL A 65 13.78 -23.03 3.23
CA VAL A 65 13.97 -23.90 4.41
C VAL A 65 15.43 -23.94 4.86
N LEU A 66 16.36 -24.05 3.90
CA LEU A 66 17.80 -24.03 4.20
C LEU A 66 18.25 -22.71 4.84
N PHE A 67 17.71 -21.58 4.39
CA PHE A 67 17.95 -20.27 4.96
C PHE A 67 17.55 -20.22 6.44
N TRP A 68 16.36 -20.72 6.78
CA TRP A 68 15.91 -20.79 8.18
C TRP A 68 16.71 -21.76 9.04
N ILE A 69 17.12 -22.91 8.48
CA ILE A 69 18.01 -23.85 9.17
C ILE A 69 19.37 -23.19 9.44
N GLY A 70 19.93 -22.50 8.45
CA GLY A 70 21.19 -21.77 8.58
C GLY A 70 21.11 -20.67 9.64
N LEU A 71 20.03 -19.88 9.64
CA LEU A 71 19.76 -18.88 10.67
C LEU A 71 19.64 -19.49 12.07
N ALA A 72 18.92 -20.62 12.21
CA ALA A 72 18.79 -21.29 13.49
C ALA A 72 20.15 -21.78 14.02
N ILE A 73 20.98 -22.38 13.16
CA ILE A 73 22.34 -22.82 13.53
C ILE A 73 23.19 -21.61 13.95
N MET A 74 23.14 -20.52 13.18
CA MET A 74 23.86 -19.28 13.49
C MET A 74 23.46 -18.74 14.86
N VAL A 75 22.16 -18.62 15.15
CA VAL A 75 21.64 -18.12 16.44
C VAL A 75 22.09 -19.00 17.59
N ILE A 76 21.92 -20.32 17.48
CA ILE A 76 22.32 -21.27 18.53
C ILE A 76 23.83 -21.14 18.79
N THR A 77 24.64 -21.05 17.73
CA THR A 77 26.09 -20.90 17.84
C THR A 77 26.46 -19.59 18.53
N THR A 78 25.84 -18.48 18.14
CA THR A 78 26.05 -17.16 18.76
C THR A 78 25.63 -17.16 20.23
N MET A 79 24.49 -17.76 20.58
CA MET A 79 24.04 -17.87 21.96
C MET A 79 25.02 -18.69 22.81
N LEU A 80 25.51 -19.83 22.30
CA LEU A 80 26.50 -20.65 23.01
C LEU A 80 27.82 -19.90 23.23
N ARG A 81 28.27 -19.12 22.24
CA ARG A 81 29.45 -18.25 22.36
C ARG A 81 29.22 -17.16 23.41
N ASN A 82 28.07 -16.49 23.37
CA ASN A 82 27.72 -15.45 24.33
C ASN A 82 27.64 -15.97 25.78
N ILE A 83 27.06 -17.15 26.00
CA ILE A 83 27.03 -17.80 27.33
C ILE A 83 28.46 -18.03 27.81
N LYS A 84 29.36 -18.51 26.94
CA LYS A 84 30.75 -18.76 27.29
C LYS A 84 31.50 -17.48 27.65
N ASP A 85 31.30 -16.40 26.90
CA ASP A 85 32.10 -15.17 27.02
C ASP A 85 31.56 -14.20 28.08
N THR A 86 30.23 -14.13 28.23
CA THR A 86 29.56 -13.13 29.08
C THR A 86 28.71 -13.73 30.20
N GLY A 87 28.52 -15.06 30.22
CA GLY A 87 27.64 -15.74 31.16
C GLY A 87 26.15 -15.68 30.81
N TYR A 88 25.77 -14.84 29.84
CA TYR A 88 24.39 -14.66 29.38
C TYR A 88 24.26 -14.99 27.90
N PRO A 89 23.13 -15.55 27.44
CA PRO A 89 22.93 -15.90 26.04
C PRO A 89 22.81 -14.70 25.11
N LEU A 90 22.43 -13.52 25.64
CA LEU A 90 22.12 -12.34 24.86
C LEU A 90 22.78 -11.10 25.48
N ARG A 91 23.35 -10.26 24.62
CA ARG A 91 23.76 -8.90 24.99
C ARG A 91 22.52 -8.00 24.91
N HIS A 92 22.40 -7.07 25.87
CA HIS A 92 21.17 -6.28 26.05
C HIS A 92 21.26 -4.89 25.41
N GLN A 93 22.35 -4.55 24.73
CA GLN A 93 22.66 -3.17 24.34
C GLN A 93 21.72 -2.59 23.26
N MET A 94 21.34 -3.38 22.25
CA MET A 94 20.45 -2.90 21.18
C MET A 94 18.97 -2.90 21.56
N PHE A 95 18.57 -3.72 22.55
CA PHE A 95 17.18 -3.76 23.00
C PHE A 95 16.77 -2.45 23.72
N ASP A 96 17.71 -1.85 24.46
CA ASP A 96 17.49 -0.55 25.11
C ASP A 96 17.26 0.56 24.07
N LEU A 97 17.97 0.52 22.94
CA LEU A 97 17.79 1.49 21.84
C LEU A 97 16.43 1.38 21.15
N LEU A 98 15.84 0.17 21.10
CA LEU A 98 14.51 -0.06 20.53
C LEU A 98 13.36 0.30 21.49
N THR A 99 13.61 0.26 22.80
CA THR A 99 12.57 0.50 23.83
C THR A 99 12.57 1.93 24.39
N THR A 100 13.59 2.72 24.07
CA THR A 100 13.70 4.13 24.47
C THR A 100 12.56 4.98 23.87
N LYS A 101 11.80 5.70 24.70
CA LYS A 101 10.73 6.65 24.30
C LYS A 101 9.62 6.05 23.41
N THR A 102 9.38 4.75 23.49
CA THR A 102 8.34 4.06 22.69
C THR A 102 6.92 4.61 22.90
N TRP A 103 6.61 5.12 24.10
CA TRP A 103 5.32 5.73 24.38
C TRP A 103 5.08 7.04 23.62
N GLU A 104 6.08 7.93 23.58
CA GLU A 104 6.03 9.18 22.81
C GLU A 104 5.88 8.90 21.32
N LEU A 105 6.58 7.87 20.83
CA LEU A 105 6.49 7.39 19.46
C LEU A 105 5.06 6.91 19.15
N GLY A 106 4.50 6.04 19.97
CA GLY A 106 3.16 5.49 19.75
C GLY A 106 2.05 6.55 19.80
N LEU A 107 2.14 7.53 20.70
CA LEU A 107 1.19 8.63 20.76
C LEU A 107 1.29 9.54 19.53
N SER A 108 2.52 9.88 19.12
CA SER A 108 2.75 10.71 17.93
C SER A 108 2.31 9.99 16.65
N ASP A 109 2.53 8.68 16.58
CA ASP A 109 2.09 7.83 15.47
C ASP A 109 0.56 7.79 15.37
N GLY A 110 -0.12 7.59 16.50
CA GLY A 110 -1.58 7.69 16.57
C GLY A 110 -2.09 9.06 16.14
N ALA A 111 -1.46 10.15 16.59
CA ALA A 111 -1.83 11.51 16.18
C ALA A 111 -1.61 11.75 14.67
N MET A 112 -0.50 11.26 14.12
CA MET A 112 -0.20 11.28 12.70
C MET A 112 -1.28 10.56 11.90
N VAL A 113 -1.60 9.31 12.26
CA VAL A 113 -2.67 8.52 11.62
C VAL A 113 -4.01 9.25 11.70
N LEU A 114 -4.40 9.74 12.87
CA LEU A 114 -5.68 10.45 13.06
C LEU A 114 -5.77 11.71 12.19
N SER A 115 -4.68 12.46 12.05
CA SER A 115 -4.65 13.68 11.26
C SER A 115 -4.89 13.45 9.76
N THR A 116 -4.58 12.25 9.23
CA THR A 116 -4.89 11.90 7.82
C THR A 116 -6.40 11.84 7.55
N GLY A 117 -7.19 11.52 8.58
CA GLY A 117 -8.65 11.44 8.54
C GLY A 117 -9.35 12.73 8.15
N ILE A 118 -8.67 13.88 8.23
CA ILE A 118 -9.15 15.19 7.74
C ILE A 118 -9.46 15.14 6.23
N SER A 119 -8.84 14.23 5.47
CA SER A 119 -9.10 14.06 4.04
C SER A 119 -10.55 13.64 3.75
N VAL A 120 -11.23 12.91 4.64
CA VAL A 120 -12.61 12.46 4.43
C VAL A 120 -13.61 13.63 4.43
N PRO A 121 -13.69 14.48 5.47
CA PRO A 121 -14.59 15.63 5.46
C PRO A 121 -14.22 16.63 4.36
N PHE A 122 -12.94 16.74 3.99
CA PHE A 122 -12.51 17.54 2.84
C PHE A 122 -13.13 17.04 1.53
N GLN A 123 -13.05 15.73 1.26
CA GLN A 123 -13.68 15.13 0.07
C GLN A 123 -15.21 15.26 0.07
N MET A 124 -15.85 15.12 1.24
CA MET A 124 -17.28 15.39 1.38
C MET A 124 -17.64 16.84 1.04
N LEU A 125 -16.79 17.80 1.41
CA LEU A 125 -16.98 19.22 1.09
C LEU A 125 -16.80 19.48 -0.41
N CYS A 126 -15.77 18.91 -1.03
CA CYS A 126 -15.54 19.01 -2.48
C CYS A 126 -16.74 18.48 -3.28
N ARG A 127 -17.29 17.33 -2.89
CA ARG A 127 -18.48 16.74 -3.53
C ARG A 127 -19.73 17.62 -3.40
N ARG A 128 -19.93 18.27 -2.25
CA ARG A 128 -21.12 19.12 -2.01
C ARG A 128 -21.04 20.46 -2.75
N SER A 129 -19.83 20.93 -3.05
CA SER A 129 -19.61 22.22 -3.68
C SER A 129 -19.93 22.19 -5.18
N LYS A 130 -20.84 23.07 -5.62
CA LYS A 130 -21.09 23.33 -7.04
C LYS A 130 -20.21 24.45 -7.64
N GLY A 131 -19.41 25.12 -6.81
CA GLY A 131 -18.63 26.32 -7.19
C GLY A 131 -17.13 26.06 -7.29
N TRP A 132 -16.34 27.06 -6.89
CA TRP A 132 -14.87 27.06 -6.87
C TRP A 132 -14.19 25.89 -6.14
N LEU A 133 -14.80 25.32 -5.10
CA LEU A 133 -14.29 24.20 -4.30
C LEU A 133 -14.42 22.82 -4.98
N ARG A 134 -14.81 22.77 -6.27
CA ARG A 134 -14.78 21.54 -7.08
C ARG A 134 -13.36 20.98 -7.16
N TRP A 135 -13.26 19.65 -7.27
CA TRP A 135 -11.99 18.93 -7.33
C TRP A 135 -11.05 19.46 -8.43
N GLU A 136 -11.59 19.68 -9.63
CA GLU A 136 -10.83 20.14 -10.82
C GLU A 136 -10.26 21.56 -10.69
N ASN A 137 -10.85 22.41 -9.83
CA ASN A 137 -10.50 23.82 -9.73
C ASN A 137 -9.58 24.06 -8.52
N LEU A 138 -10.15 24.15 -7.31
CA LEU A 138 -9.42 24.41 -6.08
C LEU A 138 -9.23 23.17 -5.19
N GLY A 139 -10.02 22.10 -5.39
CA GLY A 139 -9.96 20.92 -4.52
C GLY A 139 -8.60 20.20 -4.57
N MET A 140 -8.10 19.90 -5.78
CA MET A 140 -6.79 19.28 -5.97
C MET A 140 -5.63 20.13 -5.40
N PRO A 141 -5.45 21.42 -5.78
CA PRO A 141 -4.32 22.20 -5.27
C PRO A 141 -4.38 22.42 -3.76
N LEU A 142 -5.58 22.61 -3.19
CA LEU A 142 -5.75 22.77 -1.74
C LEU A 142 -5.38 21.48 -0.99
N GLN A 143 -5.77 20.32 -1.50
CA GLN A 143 -5.36 19.03 -0.95
C GLN A 143 -3.83 18.84 -1.04
N SER A 144 -3.21 19.17 -2.17
CA SER A 144 -1.75 19.05 -2.35
C SER A 144 -0.97 19.96 -1.41
N ILE A 145 -1.44 21.20 -1.18
CA ILE A 145 -0.83 22.13 -0.22
C ILE A 145 -0.96 21.57 1.21
N PHE A 146 -2.13 21.04 1.57
CA PHE A 146 -2.32 20.37 2.86
C PHE A 146 -1.37 19.18 3.03
N GLN A 147 -1.25 18.32 2.02
CA GLN A 147 -0.35 17.16 2.03
C GLN A 147 1.13 17.57 2.19
N LEU A 148 1.55 18.63 1.51
CA LEU A 148 2.90 19.16 1.64
C LEU A 148 3.17 19.69 3.06
N GLY A 149 2.26 20.52 3.59
CA GLY A 149 2.38 21.04 4.96
C GLY A 149 2.36 19.92 6.01
N TRP A 150 1.51 18.92 5.81
CA TRP A 150 1.41 17.73 6.64
C TRP A 150 2.72 16.93 6.63
N LEU A 151 3.30 16.67 5.45
CA LEU A 151 4.57 15.95 5.32
C LEU A 151 5.71 16.69 6.02
N VAL A 152 5.84 18.00 5.79
CA VAL A 152 6.89 18.82 6.40
C VAL A 152 6.77 18.77 7.93
N LEU A 153 5.56 18.89 8.48
CA LEU A 153 5.34 18.83 9.92
C LEU A 153 5.79 17.48 10.50
N TRP A 154 5.33 16.36 9.95
CA TRP A 154 5.60 15.03 10.52
C TRP A 154 7.02 14.53 10.26
N VAL A 155 7.66 14.88 9.15
CA VAL A 155 9.08 14.54 8.91
C VAL A 155 10.00 15.29 9.88
N ASN A 156 9.68 16.54 10.23
CA ASN A 156 10.48 17.31 11.19
C ASN A 156 10.21 16.93 12.65
N TRP A 157 9.09 16.26 12.94
CA TRP A 157 8.65 15.93 14.30
C TRP A 157 9.68 15.12 15.13
N PRO A 158 10.29 14.03 14.60
CA PRO A 158 11.28 13.26 15.35
C PRO A 158 12.55 14.04 15.70
N PHE A 159 12.94 15.01 14.85
CA PHE A 159 14.11 15.85 15.08
C PHE A 159 13.87 16.86 16.20
N ILE A 160 12.66 17.45 16.26
CA ILE A 160 12.27 18.36 17.35
C ILE A 160 12.29 17.64 18.70
N LEU A 161 11.89 16.37 18.73
CA LEU A 161 11.83 15.56 19.96
C LEU A 161 13.13 14.81 20.28
N ASN A 162 14.18 14.99 19.47
CA ASN A 162 15.48 14.32 19.59
C ASN A 162 15.34 12.80 19.78
N TRP A 163 14.56 12.16 18.90
CA TRP A 163 14.36 10.71 18.96
C TRP A 163 15.58 9.93 18.47
N THR A 164 15.66 8.65 18.87
CA THR A 164 16.70 7.72 18.37
C THR A 164 16.56 7.50 16.87
N TRP A 165 17.67 7.22 16.20
CA TRP A 165 17.69 6.99 14.75
C TRP A 165 16.73 5.86 14.32
N THR A 166 16.57 4.81 15.14
CA THR A 166 15.64 3.69 14.88
C THR A 166 14.19 4.15 14.84
N ALA A 167 13.78 4.96 15.83
CA ALA A 167 12.44 5.55 15.87
C ALA A 167 12.22 6.54 14.73
N GLN A 168 13.24 7.31 14.34
CA GLN A 168 13.18 8.23 13.20
C GLN A 168 12.91 7.49 11.89
N VAL A 169 13.62 6.38 11.63
CA VAL A 169 13.44 5.57 10.41
C VAL A 169 12.03 5.00 10.36
N PHE A 170 11.56 4.38 11.44
CA PHE A 170 10.20 3.84 11.52
C PHE A 170 9.14 4.92 11.28
N PHE A 171 9.24 6.04 12.00
CA PHE A 171 8.26 7.12 11.92
C PHE A 171 8.22 7.77 10.54
N THR A 172 9.39 7.99 9.93
CA THR A 172 9.50 8.56 8.59
C THR A 172 8.92 7.62 7.54
N LEU A 173 9.22 6.33 7.61
CA LEU A 173 8.66 5.33 6.70
C LEU A 173 7.13 5.28 6.81
N HIS A 174 6.59 5.27 8.04
CA HIS A 174 5.14 5.28 8.24
C HIS A 174 4.50 6.59 7.75
N THR A 175 5.16 7.73 7.96
CA THR A 175 4.72 9.04 7.43
C THR A 175 4.60 8.99 5.90
N LEU A 176 5.57 8.42 5.20
CA LEU A 176 5.56 8.30 3.74
C LEU A 176 4.44 7.37 3.26
N VAL A 177 4.23 6.23 3.93
CA VAL A 177 3.12 5.30 3.63
C VAL A 177 1.77 6.00 3.77
N LEU A 178 1.56 6.73 4.87
CA LEU A 178 0.32 7.46 5.11
C LEU A 178 0.12 8.62 4.13
N LEU A 179 1.18 9.31 3.71
CA LEU A 179 1.12 10.31 2.66
C LEU A 179 0.65 9.69 1.34
N MET A 180 1.27 8.58 0.92
CA MET A 180 0.89 7.86 -0.31
C MET A 180 -0.57 7.43 -0.27
N LYS A 181 -1.02 6.87 0.86
CA LYS A 181 -2.41 6.48 1.07
C LYS A 181 -3.37 7.66 1.03
N MET A 182 -3.03 8.73 1.73
CA MET A 182 -3.81 9.96 1.75
C MET A 182 -3.93 10.58 0.35
N HIS A 183 -2.85 10.56 -0.42
CA HIS A 183 -2.84 11.01 -1.81
C HIS A 183 -3.71 10.14 -2.71
N SER A 184 -3.54 8.82 -2.65
CA SER A 184 -4.34 7.89 -3.44
C SER A 184 -5.84 8.02 -3.15
N TYR A 185 -6.22 8.05 -1.85
CA TYR A 185 -7.61 8.25 -1.45
C TYR A 185 -8.19 9.56 -1.98
N ALA A 186 -7.48 10.67 -1.80
CA ALA A 186 -7.97 11.98 -2.20
C ALA A 186 -8.07 12.13 -3.72
N PHE A 187 -7.06 11.65 -4.45
CA PHE A 187 -7.04 11.70 -5.91
C PHE A 187 -8.17 10.87 -6.51
N TYR A 188 -8.34 9.64 -6.07
CA TYR A 188 -9.36 8.74 -6.58
C TYR A 188 -10.79 9.21 -6.24
N ASN A 189 -11.05 9.63 -5.00
CA ASN A 189 -12.37 10.17 -4.65
C ASN A 189 -12.67 11.52 -5.33
N GLY A 190 -11.63 12.32 -5.58
CA GLY A 190 -11.74 13.55 -6.36
C GLY A 190 -12.14 13.26 -7.81
N HIS A 191 -11.50 12.27 -8.43
CA HIS A 191 -11.88 11.76 -9.75
C HIS A 191 -13.33 11.29 -9.79
N LEU A 192 -13.74 10.44 -8.84
CA LEU A 192 -15.14 9.97 -8.74
C LEU A 192 -16.14 11.11 -8.52
N SER A 193 -15.78 12.14 -7.74
CA SER A 193 -16.61 13.34 -7.56
C SER A 193 -16.82 14.08 -8.87
N THR A 194 -15.78 14.21 -9.68
CA THR A 194 -15.86 14.82 -11.01
C THR A 194 -16.74 13.98 -11.95
N THR A 195 -16.55 12.67 -11.97
CA THR A 195 -17.37 11.74 -12.77
C THR A 195 -18.85 11.80 -12.35
N GLU A 196 -19.16 11.86 -11.06
CA GLU A 196 -20.54 12.00 -10.55
C GLU A 196 -21.16 13.32 -11.03
N HIS A 197 -20.44 14.44 -10.89
CA HIS A 197 -20.93 15.73 -11.36
C HIS A 197 -21.16 15.75 -12.87
N ARG A 198 -20.25 15.16 -13.65
CA ARG A 198 -20.39 15.06 -15.11
C ARG A 198 -21.59 14.21 -15.50
N LEU A 199 -21.79 13.07 -14.84
CA LEU A 199 -22.95 12.21 -15.08
C LEU A 199 -24.26 12.95 -14.73
N SER A 200 -24.30 13.67 -13.61
CA SER A 200 -25.48 14.47 -13.22
C SER A 200 -25.72 15.66 -14.15
N ALA A 201 -24.69 16.24 -14.74
CA ALA A 201 -24.84 17.32 -15.71
C ALA A 201 -25.50 16.84 -17.00
N LEU A 202 -25.23 15.59 -17.42
CA LEU A 202 -25.86 14.98 -18.61
C LEU A 202 -27.38 14.78 -18.46
N ASP A 203 -27.95 14.89 -17.26
CA ASP A 203 -29.41 14.89 -17.07
C ASP A 203 -30.05 16.21 -17.56
N ASN A 204 -29.28 17.31 -17.61
CA ASN A 204 -29.73 18.63 -18.08
C ASN A 204 -28.92 19.06 -19.33
N PRO A 205 -29.44 18.80 -20.55
CA PRO A 205 -28.66 18.87 -21.78
C PRO A 205 -28.13 20.28 -22.15
N GLU A 206 -28.74 21.36 -21.65
CA GLU A 206 -28.34 22.74 -22.00
C GLU A 206 -26.97 23.17 -21.41
N SER A 207 -26.44 22.44 -20.42
CA SER A 207 -25.21 22.80 -19.70
C SER A 207 -24.13 21.72 -19.68
N ALA A 208 -24.40 20.59 -20.34
CA ALA A 208 -23.58 19.40 -20.24
C ALA A 208 -22.45 19.39 -21.28
N SER A 209 -21.24 19.04 -20.84
CA SER A 209 -20.14 18.77 -21.76
C SER A 209 -20.30 17.37 -22.37
N THR A 210 -20.49 17.31 -23.69
CA THR A 210 -20.55 16.08 -24.50
C THR A 210 -19.16 15.56 -24.87
N ALA A 211 -18.09 16.07 -24.24
CA ALA A 211 -16.76 15.51 -24.44
C ALA A 211 -16.78 13.99 -24.20
N ALA A 212 -15.95 13.22 -24.92
CA ALA A 212 -15.80 11.81 -24.66
C ALA A 212 -15.25 11.58 -23.23
N ALA A 213 -15.63 10.47 -22.60
CA ALA A 213 -15.01 10.07 -21.34
C ALA A 213 -13.52 9.75 -21.59
N VAL A 214 -12.63 10.29 -20.75
CA VAL A 214 -11.19 10.11 -20.91
C VAL A 214 -10.85 8.66 -20.56
N ARG A 215 -10.41 7.89 -21.55
CA ARG A 215 -9.86 6.55 -21.33
C ARG A 215 -8.37 6.68 -21.04
N TYR A 216 -7.95 6.25 -19.87
CA TYR A 216 -6.54 6.21 -19.54
C TYR A 216 -5.91 4.96 -20.20
N PRO A 217 -4.67 5.06 -20.70
CA PRO A 217 -3.99 3.90 -21.26
C PRO A 217 -3.77 2.86 -20.15
N SER A 218 -4.19 1.62 -20.39
CA SER A 218 -3.83 0.49 -19.52
C SER A 218 -2.44 -0.03 -19.88
N SER A 219 -1.78 -0.75 -18.97
CA SER A 219 -0.47 -1.38 -19.23
C SER A 219 -0.46 -2.32 -20.45
N ASN A 220 -1.64 -2.84 -20.83
CA ASN A 220 -1.81 -3.76 -21.95
C ASN A 220 -2.42 -3.10 -23.20
N THR A 221 -2.81 -1.83 -23.15
CA THR A 221 -3.43 -1.15 -24.30
C THR A 221 -2.36 -0.52 -25.17
N GLN A 222 -2.24 -0.96 -26.42
CA GLN A 222 -1.39 -0.27 -27.39
C GLN A 222 -2.00 1.10 -27.70
N LEU A 223 -1.20 2.16 -27.71
CA LEU A 223 -1.64 3.54 -27.99
C LEU A 223 -2.48 3.63 -29.30
N ASN A 224 -2.15 2.82 -30.31
CA ASN A 224 -2.86 2.75 -31.59
C ASN A 224 -4.30 2.21 -31.48
N GLU A 225 -4.65 1.44 -30.45
CA GLU A 225 -6.02 0.94 -30.23
C GLU A 225 -6.93 2.04 -29.66
N VAL A 226 -6.36 2.97 -28.88
CA VAL A 226 -7.10 4.13 -28.34
C VAL A 226 -7.47 5.08 -29.46
N ASP A 227 -6.55 5.34 -30.40
CA ASP A 227 -6.78 6.23 -31.54
C ASP A 227 -7.84 5.68 -32.51
N LYS A 228 -7.83 4.36 -32.79
CA LYS A 228 -8.86 3.70 -33.61
C LYS A 228 -10.25 3.75 -32.97
N ALA A 229 -10.34 3.55 -31.65
CA ALA A 229 -11.62 3.61 -30.93
C ALA A 229 -12.22 5.02 -30.89
N VAL A 230 -11.41 6.07 -31.07
CA VAL A 230 -11.86 7.46 -31.20
C VAL A 230 -12.33 7.76 -32.62
N GLU A 231 -11.72 7.17 -33.65
CA GLU A 231 -12.15 7.31 -35.05
C GLU A 231 -13.48 6.60 -35.34
N ASP A 232 -13.69 5.38 -34.84
CA ASP A 232 -14.95 4.64 -35.06
C ASP A 232 -16.17 5.35 -34.44
N LYS A 233 -15.96 6.08 -33.32
CA LYS A 233 -17.02 6.82 -32.60
C LYS A 233 -17.50 8.09 -33.30
N LYS A 234 -16.82 8.58 -34.34
CA LYS A 234 -17.27 9.75 -35.12
C LYS A 234 -18.47 9.45 -36.03
N ASN A 235 -18.78 8.18 -36.27
CA ASN A 235 -19.83 7.75 -37.20
C ASN A 235 -21.14 7.30 -36.51
N GLU A 236 -21.22 7.36 -35.18
CA GLU A 236 -22.39 6.93 -34.40
C GLU A 236 -23.39 8.09 -34.16
N ASP A 237 -24.67 7.75 -33.99
CA ASP A 237 -25.74 8.72 -33.72
C ASP A 237 -25.51 9.46 -32.38
N GLU A 238 -25.78 10.77 -32.33
CA GLU A 238 -25.54 11.61 -31.13
C GLU A 238 -26.22 11.05 -29.85
N LYS A 239 -27.41 10.44 -30.01
CA LYS A 239 -28.12 9.79 -28.91
C LYS A 239 -27.41 8.53 -28.41
N GLU A 240 -26.83 7.75 -29.31
CA GLU A 240 -26.09 6.53 -28.96
C GLU A 240 -24.80 6.90 -28.23
N ILE A 241 -24.08 7.92 -28.71
CA ILE A 241 -22.89 8.46 -28.04
C ILE A 241 -23.23 8.93 -26.62
N LEU A 242 -24.33 9.66 -26.43
CA LEU A 242 -24.77 10.11 -25.11
C LEU A 242 -25.11 8.95 -24.18
N THR A 243 -25.76 7.90 -24.69
CA THR A 243 -26.04 6.69 -23.89
C THR A 243 -24.77 5.95 -23.50
N GLN A 244 -23.82 5.79 -24.43
CA GLN A 244 -22.53 5.17 -24.14
C GLN A 244 -21.74 5.96 -23.10
N ILE A 245 -21.69 7.30 -23.20
CA ILE A 245 -21.02 8.15 -22.21
C ILE A 245 -21.67 7.98 -20.82
N ARG A 246 -23.00 7.94 -20.75
CA ARG A 246 -23.71 7.71 -19.47
C ARG A 246 -23.40 6.35 -18.88
N GLU A 247 -23.30 5.30 -19.69
CA GLU A 247 -22.93 3.96 -19.25
C GLU A 247 -21.48 3.90 -18.78
N ASP A 248 -20.54 4.46 -19.56
CA ASP A 248 -19.11 4.50 -19.24
C ASP A 248 -18.87 5.25 -17.91
N LEU A 249 -19.48 6.43 -17.73
CA LEU A 249 -19.38 7.19 -16.46
C LEU A 249 -20.05 6.46 -15.30
N ALA A 250 -21.18 5.81 -15.53
CA ALA A 250 -21.88 5.04 -14.50
C ALA A 250 -21.09 3.80 -14.05
N LEU A 251 -20.44 3.10 -14.98
CA LEU A 251 -19.53 1.98 -14.69
C LEU A 251 -18.35 2.43 -13.81
N GLU A 252 -17.86 3.64 -14.03
CA GLU A 252 -16.76 4.19 -13.23
C GLU A 252 -17.16 4.51 -11.78
N LEU A 253 -18.43 4.86 -11.51
CA LEU A 253 -18.91 5.15 -10.15
C LEU A 253 -19.22 3.90 -9.31
N VAL A 254 -19.25 2.73 -9.96
CA VAL A 254 -19.55 1.44 -9.33
C VAL A 254 -18.24 0.70 -9.02
N SER A 255 -18.17 0.01 -7.87
CA SER A 255 -17.01 -0.79 -7.49
C SER A 255 -16.79 -1.98 -8.44
N PRO A 256 -15.57 -2.52 -8.57
CA PRO A 256 -15.28 -3.69 -9.41
C PRO A 256 -16.12 -4.93 -9.07
N LEU A 257 -16.50 -5.10 -7.80
CA LEU A 257 -17.36 -6.21 -7.35
C LEU A 257 -18.85 -5.86 -7.34
N GLY A 258 -19.21 -4.61 -7.66
CA GLY A 258 -20.58 -4.13 -7.80
C GLY A 258 -21.38 -4.02 -6.48
N GLN A 259 -20.74 -4.06 -5.31
CA GLN A 259 -21.42 -3.91 -4.03
C GLN A 259 -21.46 -2.46 -3.57
N VAL A 260 -20.38 -1.71 -3.73
CA VAL A 260 -20.26 -0.31 -3.31
C VAL A 260 -20.43 0.61 -4.51
N THR A 261 -21.01 1.78 -4.28
CA THR A 261 -21.20 2.81 -5.31
C THR A 261 -20.90 4.16 -4.69
N TYR A 262 -20.15 4.99 -5.39
CA TYR A 262 -19.94 6.37 -4.98
C TYR A 262 -21.30 7.09 -4.87
N PRO A 263 -21.56 7.91 -3.83
CA PRO A 263 -20.66 8.40 -2.77
C PRO A 263 -20.70 7.61 -1.46
N LYS A 264 -21.30 6.41 -1.43
CA LYS A 264 -21.53 5.67 -0.17
C LYS A 264 -20.23 5.25 0.53
N ASN A 265 -19.11 5.27 -0.18
CA ASN A 265 -17.78 4.98 0.34
C ASN A 265 -17.20 6.13 1.19
N LEU A 266 -17.70 7.37 1.06
CA LEU A 266 -17.26 8.52 1.85
C LEU A 266 -17.76 8.38 3.30
N SER A 267 -17.10 7.53 4.08
CA SER A 267 -17.35 7.32 5.50
C SER A 267 -16.04 7.14 6.24
N MET A 268 -15.99 7.57 7.50
CA MET A 268 -14.78 7.39 8.32
C MET A 268 -14.44 5.91 8.51
N LEU A 269 -15.45 5.03 8.56
CA LEU A 269 -15.24 3.58 8.70
C LEU A 269 -14.54 2.98 7.49
N ASN A 270 -14.96 3.35 6.27
CA ASN A 270 -14.28 2.90 5.04
C ASN A 270 -12.84 3.44 4.98
N TYR A 271 -12.61 4.67 5.44
CA TYR A 271 -11.27 5.25 5.48
C TYR A 271 -10.36 4.53 6.49
N ILE A 272 -10.84 4.24 7.70
CA ILE A 272 -10.08 3.50 8.72
C ILE A 272 -9.72 2.11 8.20
N ASP A 273 -10.67 1.42 7.58
CA ASP A 273 -10.44 0.11 6.95
C ASP A 273 -9.36 0.19 5.86
N TYR A 274 -9.40 1.19 4.97
CA TYR A 274 -8.35 1.42 3.97
C TYR A 274 -6.97 1.73 4.59
N ILE A 275 -6.91 2.53 5.66
CA ILE A 275 -5.65 2.84 6.34
C ILE A 275 -4.99 1.57 6.88
N LEU A 276 -5.78 0.61 7.36
CA LEU A 276 -5.29 -0.68 7.86
C LEU A 276 -5.00 -1.70 6.74
N CYS A 277 -5.67 -1.62 5.58
CA CYS A 277 -5.42 -2.52 4.47
C CYS A 277 -3.96 -2.42 3.98
N PRO A 278 -3.25 -3.53 3.72
CA PRO A 278 -1.84 -3.53 3.31
C PRO A 278 -1.67 -3.17 1.82
N THR A 279 -2.26 -2.07 1.38
CA THR A 279 -2.15 -1.54 0.01
C THR A 279 -2.05 -0.02 0.01
N LEU A 280 -1.34 0.53 -0.97
CA LEU A 280 -1.16 1.96 -1.15
C LEU A 280 -2.22 2.57 -2.08
N CYS A 281 -2.80 1.79 -2.98
CA CYS A 281 -3.80 2.27 -3.92
C CYS A 281 -5.21 2.12 -3.33
N TYR A 282 -5.93 3.23 -3.20
CA TYR A 282 -7.33 3.22 -2.77
C TYR A 282 -8.24 2.71 -3.89
N GLU A 283 -9.13 1.79 -3.54
CA GLU A 283 -10.18 1.28 -4.43
C GLU A 283 -11.52 1.28 -3.67
N LEU A 284 -12.65 1.37 -4.40
CA LEU A 284 -13.98 1.38 -3.77
C LEU A 284 -14.26 0.10 -2.96
N GLU A 285 -13.71 -1.02 -3.41
CA GLU A 285 -13.93 -2.32 -2.81
C GLU A 285 -12.73 -3.22 -3.07
N TYR A 286 -12.35 -3.99 -2.05
CA TYR A 286 -11.26 -4.96 -2.12
C TYR A 286 -11.79 -6.39 -1.97
N PRO A 287 -11.16 -7.39 -2.61
CA PRO A 287 -11.52 -8.78 -2.38
C PRO A 287 -11.22 -9.16 -0.92
N ARG A 288 -12.20 -9.81 -0.26
CA ARG A 288 -12.10 -10.18 1.15
C ARG A 288 -12.13 -11.69 1.36
N THR A 289 -11.42 -12.15 2.40
CA THR A 289 -11.57 -13.51 2.94
C THR A 289 -12.84 -13.61 3.79
N SER A 290 -13.37 -14.82 3.95
CA SER A 290 -14.62 -15.06 4.69
C SER A 290 -14.50 -14.86 6.19
N THR A 291 -13.34 -15.17 6.76
CA THR A 291 -13.06 -15.16 8.20
C THR A 291 -11.58 -14.92 8.46
N ILE A 292 -11.26 -14.37 9.63
CA ILE A 292 -9.89 -14.19 10.12
C ILE A 292 -9.35 -15.55 10.60
N ASN A 293 -8.22 -15.99 10.06
CA ASN A 293 -7.46 -17.12 10.54
C ASN A 293 -6.49 -16.72 11.67
N TRP A 294 -6.98 -16.78 12.91
CA TRP A 294 -6.22 -16.39 14.10
C TRP A 294 -4.89 -17.15 14.29
N MET A 295 -4.81 -18.39 13.85
CA MET A 295 -3.56 -19.17 13.94
C MET A 295 -2.51 -18.62 12.98
N GLU A 296 -2.91 -18.30 11.74
CA GLU A 296 -2.02 -17.69 10.76
C GLU A 296 -1.55 -16.31 11.21
N LEU A 297 -2.46 -15.49 11.77
CA LEU A 297 -2.11 -14.21 12.38
C LEU A 297 -1.11 -14.37 13.53
N PHE A 298 -1.30 -15.36 14.41
CA PHE A 298 -0.38 -15.63 15.51
C PHE A 298 1.01 -16.00 15.02
N TYR A 299 1.13 -16.93 14.06
CA TYR A 299 2.42 -17.34 13.52
C TYR A 299 3.14 -16.20 12.80
N LYS A 300 2.43 -15.39 12.01
CA LYS A 300 3.00 -14.20 11.36
C LYS A 300 3.48 -13.17 12.39
N THR A 301 2.67 -12.90 13.41
CA THR A 301 3.03 -11.97 14.49
C THR A 301 4.27 -12.47 15.25
N LEU A 302 4.33 -13.76 15.59
CA LEU A 302 5.50 -14.38 16.22
C LEU A 302 6.74 -14.29 15.32
N ALA A 303 6.58 -14.50 14.01
CA ALA A 303 7.66 -14.38 13.04
C ALA A 303 8.20 -12.94 12.94
N VAL A 304 7.34 -11.91 13.01
CA VAL A 304 7.79 -10.50 13.08
C VAL A 304 8.74 -10.30 14.27
N PHE A 305 8.31 -10.67 15.48
CA PHE A 305 9.16 -10.53 16.67
C PHE A 305 10.45 -11.36 16.59
N GLY A 306 10.35 -12.59 16.08
CA GLY A 306 11.50 -13.47 15.85
C GLY A 306 12.51 -12.85 14.89
N CYS A 307 12.06 -12.32 13.75
CA CYS A 307 12.92 -11.67 12.78
C CYS A 307 13.55 -10.36 13.30
N ILE A 308 12.79 -9.53 14.04
CA ILE A 308 13.35 -8.32 14.68
C ILE A 308 14.47 -8.71 15.64
N PHE A 309 14.25 -9.76 16.44
CA PHE A 309 15.28 -10.31 17.30
C PHE A 309 16.51 -10.79 16.50
N LEU A 310 16.32 -11.52 15.39
CA LEU A 310 17.42 -11.92 14.51
C LEU A 310 18.19 -10.74 13.93
N LEU A 311 17.50 -9.68 13.50
CA LEU A 311 18.14 -8.45 13.00
C LEU A 311 19.02 -7.82 14.08
N THR A 312 18.54 -7.74 15.32
CA THR A 312 19.35 -7.22 16.44
C THR A 312 20.57 -8.08 16.72
N LEU A 313 20.42 -9.41 16.73
CA LEU A 313 21.51 -10.35 16.96
C LEU A 313 22.57 -10.26 15.86
N ILE A 314 22.15 -10.21 14.59
CA ILE A 314 23.07 -10.09 13.45
C ILE A 314 23.84 -8.77 13.55
N SER A 315 23.15 -7.68 13.88
CA SER A 315 23.76 -6.37 14.03
C SER A 315 24.81 -6.35 15.15
N GLU A 316 24.48 -6.86 16.34
CA GLU A 316 25.39 -6.86 17.49
C GLU A 316 26.61 -7.76 17.31
N GLU A 317 26.43 -8.96 16.75
CA GLU A 317 27.51 -9.96 16.67
C GLU A 317 28.37 -9.80 15.42
N PHE A 318 27.80 -9.36 14.29
CA PHE A 318 28.52 -9.37 13.01
C PHE A 318 28.74 -7.98 12.41
N ILE A 319 27.88 -6.99 12.66
CA ILE A 319 28.01 -5.65 12.05
C ILE A 319 28.81 -4.70 12.95
N VAL A 320 28.37 -4.55 14.20
CA VAL A 320 28.96 -3.58 15.14
C VAL A 320 30.45 -3.83 15.45
N PRO A 321 30.92 -5.08 15.64
CA PRO A 321 32.33 -5.33 15.93
C PRO A 321 33.23 -4.93 14.76
N VAL A 322 32.84 -5.27 13.54
CA VAL A 322 33.55 -4.90 12.31
C VAL A 322 33.63 -3.39 12.17
N LEU A 323 32.50 -2.68 12.34
CA LEU A 323 32.49 -1.22 12.29
C LEU A 323 33.37 -0.57 13.35
N ARG A 324 33.35 -1.08 14.59
CA ARG A 324 34.16 -0.55 15.69
C ARG A 324 35.65 -0.75 15.44
N GLU A 325 36.04 -1.94 14.99
CA GLU A 325 37.43 -2.25 14.65
C GLU A 325 37.94 -1.36 13.52
N SER A 326 37.16 -1.21 12.46
CA SER A 326 37.51 -0.36 11.32
C SER A 326 37.58 1.13 11.70
N ALA A 327 36.67 1.62 12.55
CA ALA A 327 36.70 3.01 13.03
C ALA A 327 38.01 3.32 13.77
N VAL A 328 38.44 2.43 14.67
CA VAL A 328 39.72 2.60 15.39
C VAL A 328 40.91 2.56 14.43
N ARG A 329 40.88 1.67 13.43
CA ARG A 329 41.94 1.61 12.41
C ARG A 329 42.00 2.87 11.54
N LEU A 330 40.86 3.50 11.27
CA LEU A 330 40.75 4.72 10.45
C LEU A 330 41.24 5.99 11.15
N GLU A 331 41.09 6.10 12.47
CA GLU A 331 41.51 7.30 13.23
C GLU A 331 43.03 7.56 13.21
N GLY A 332 43.85 6.53 12.92
CA GLY A 332 45.31 6.61 12.98
C GLY A 332 46.04 6.79 11.66
N ILE A 333 45.35 7.01 10.54
CA ILE A 333 45.95 6.90 9.19
C ILE A 333 45.91 8.22 8.42
N GLU A 334 47.07 8.64 7.91
CA GLU A 334 47.22 9.82 7.03
C GLU A 334 47.30 9.45 5.52
N SER A 335 47.53 8.17 5.19
CA SER A 335 47.68 7.70 3.81
C SER A 335 46.36 7.27 3.17
N TRP A 336 46.04 7.82 2.00
CA TRP A 336 44.83 7.50 1.23
C TRP A 336 44.79 6.05 0.71
N SER A 337 45.95 5.42 0.44
CA SER A 337 46.01 4.02 -0.01
C SER A 337 45.54 3.06 1.08
N ASP A 338 45.98 3.30 2.31
CA ASP A 338 45.73 2.43 3.44
C ASP A 338 44.29 2.60 3.92
N MET A 339 43.77 3.83 3.86
CA MET A 339 42.35 4.11 4.04
C MET A 339 41.49 3.32 3.04
N GLY A 340 41.86 3.33 1.75
CA GLY A 340 41.14 2.58 0.72
C GLY A 340 41.14 1.06 0.96
N LEU A 341 42.27 0.50 1.39
CA LEU A 341 42.39 -0.92 1.72
C LEU A 341 41.51 -1.31 2.92
N ILE A 342 41.51 -0.52 4.00
CA ILE A 342 40.69 -0.79 5.18
C ILE A 342 39.20 -0.67 4.84
N LEU A 343 38.81 0.34 4.07
CA LEU A 343 37.42 0.46 3.61
C LEU A 343 37.01 -0.74 2.75
N GLY A 344 37.86 -1.18 1.83
CA GLY A 344 37.61 -2.37 1.01
C GLY A 344 37.45 -3.65 1.84
N GLU A 345 38.34 -3.88 2.82
CA GLU A 345 38.25 -5.00 3.76
C GLU A 345 36.95 -4.95 4.56
N THR A 346 36.63 -3.77 5.12
CA THR A 346 35.43 -3.54 5.93
C THR A 346 34.16 -3.79 5.13
N ILE A 347 34.06 -3.24 3.92
CA ILE A 347 32.93 -3.45 3.03
C ILE A 347 32.77 -4.94 2.73
N SER A 348 33.86 -5.63 2.39
CA SER A 348 33.85 -7.07 2.09
C SER A 348 33.33 -7.91 3.27
N GLN A 349 33.79 -7.62 4.50
CA GLN A 349 33.33 -8.30 5.71
C GLN A 349 31.85 -8.02 6.02
N LEU A 350 31.36 -6.83 5.67
CA LEU A 350 29.98 -6.40 5.92
C LEU A 350 28.99 -6.87 4.85
N LEU A 351 29.42 -7.25 3.64
CA LEU A 351 28.55 -7.68 2.54
C LEU A 351 27.59 -8.81 2.96
N PHE A 352 28.11 -9.86 3.58
CA PHE A 352 27.28 -11.01 3.97
C PHE A 352 26.28 -10.68 5.10
N PRO A 353 26.69 -10.05 6.22
CA PRO A 353 25.76 -9.58 7.25
C PRO A 353 24.67 -8.63 6.71
N PHE A 354 25.01 -7.70 5.82
CA PHE A 354 24.03 -6.80 5.21
C PHE A 354 23.07 -7.52 4.26
N MET A 355 23.56 -8.49 3.47
CA MET A 355 22.70 -9.33 2.63
C MET A 355 21.68 -10.10 3.49
N MET A 356 22.12 -10.71 4.60
CA MET A 356 21.22 -11.39 5.53
C MET A 356 20.21 -10.43 6.16
N THR A 357 20.67 -9.26 6.59
CA THR A 357 19.82 -8.20 7.16
C THR A 357 18.78 -7.73 6.15
N PHE A 358 19.16 -7.55 4.89
CA PHE A 358 18.26 -7.17 3.80
C PHE A 358 17.17 -8.23 3.57
N LEU A 359 17.54 -9.51 3.46
CA LEU A 359 16.59 -10.60 3.27
C LEU A 359 15.62 -10.74 4.44
N ILE A 360 16.10 -10.63 5.68
CA ILE A 360 15.24 -10.68 6.86
C ILE A 360 14.33 -9.45 6.92
N CYS A 361 14.83 -8.25 6.61
CA CYS A 361 14.02 -7.03 6.55
C CYS A 361 12.90 -7.14 5.51
N PHE A 362 13.23 -7.69 4.32
CA PHE A 362 12.25 -7.99 3.28
C PHE A 362 11.15 -8.92 3.80
N LEU A 363 11.51 -10.04 4.44
CA LEU A 363 10.54 -10.98 5.01
C LEU A 363 9.69 -10.36 6.13
N VAL A 364 10.30 -9.56 7.02
CA VAL A 364 9.58 -8.84 8.10
C VAL A 364 8.49 -7.97 7.50
N ILE A 365 8.83 -7.12 6.55
CA ILE A 365 7.90 -6.13 6.00
C ILE A 365 6.87 -6.83 5.12
N PHE A 366 7.31 -7.49 4.05
CA PHE A 366 6.44 -7.92 2.96
C PHE A 366 5.70 -9.22 3.25
N GLU A 367 6.33 -10.18 3.94
CA GLU A 367 5.70 -11.47 4.20
C GLU A 367 4.91 -11.46 5.52
N TYR A 368 5.52 -10.96 6.59
CA TYR A 368 4.95 -11.10 7.93
C TYR A 368 4.10 -9.90 8.37
N VAL A 369 4.60 -8.66 8.27
CA VAL A 369 3.83 -7.47 8.68
C VAL A 369 2.65 -7.24 7.75
N LEU A 370 2.88 -7.11 6.44
CA LEU A 370 1.77 -6.94 5.48
C LEU A 370 0.83 -8.15 5.50
N GLY A 371 1.36 -9.37 5.61
CA GLY A 371 0.56 -10.58 5.74
C GLY A 371 -0.29 -10.64 7.00
N ALA A 372 0.15 -10.05 8.12
CA ALA A 372 -0.62 -9.95 9.36
C ALA A 372 -1.73 -8.90 9.24
N PHE A 373 -1.42 -7.72 8.70
CA PHE A 373 -2.42 -6.68 8.40
C PHE A 373 -3.47 -7.18 7.40
N ALA A 374 -3.07 -7.99 6.41
CA ALA A 374 -3.99 -8.63 5.48
C ALA A 374 -4.98 -9.56 6.18
N GLU A 375 -4.51 -10.34 7.14
CA GLU A 375 -5.36 -11.24 7.92
C GLU A 375 -6.31 -10.47 8.84
N ILE A 376 -5.82 -9.43 9.54
CA ILE A 376 -6.63 -8.56 10.41
C ILE A 376 -7.75 -7.88 9.63
N THR A 377 -7.46 -7.41 8.43
CA THR A 377 -8.43 -6.72 7.56
C THR A 377 -9.22 -7.67 6.67
N CYS A 378 -9.02 -8.98 6.76
CA CYS A 378 -9.57 -9.96 5.81
C CYS A 378 -9.25 -9.62 4.34
N PHE A 379 -8.15 -8.94 4.04
CA PHE A 379 -7.73 -8.61 2.68
C PHE A 379 -7.23 -9.88 1.98
N ALA A 380 -7.87 -10.19 0.84
CA ALA A 380 -7.62 -11.45 0.13
C ALA A 380 -6.49 -11.39 -0.89
N ASP A 381 -6.06 -10.20 -1.30
CA ASP A 381 -4.94 -10.07 -2.23
C ASP A 381 -3.61 -10.02 -1.45
N ARG A 382 -2.94 -11.15 -1.31
CA ARG A 382 -1.70 -11.26 -0.53
C ARG A 382 -0.46 -11.29 -1.41
N HIS A 383 -0.60 -10.89 -2.68
CA HIS A 383 0.50 -10.80 -3.63
C HIS A 383 1.24 -9.45 -3.50
N PHE A 384 1.98 -9.27 -2.40
CA PHE A 384 2.69 -8.00 -2.14
C PHE A 384 3.97 -7.83 -2.95
N TYR A 385 4.53 -8.94 -3.44
CA TYR A 385 5.78 -8.98 -4.20
C TYR A 385 5.71 -10.13 -5.20
N SER A 386 6.41 -9.96 -6.32
CA SER A 386 6.68 -11.04 -7.28
C SER A 386 8.05 -11.66 -7.01
N ASP A 387 8.41 -12.71 -7.73
CA ASP A 387 9.66 -13.45 -7.62
C ASP A 387 10.88 -12.67 -8.15
N TRP A 388 11.18 -11.55 -7.49
CA TRP A 388 12.28 -10.63 -7.83
C TRP A 388 13.66 -11.30 -7.86
N TRP A 389 13.83 -12.43 -7.15
CA TRP A 389 15.05 -13.23 -7.20
C TRP A 389 15.26 -13.94 -8.55
N ASN A 390 14.23 -14.05 -9.38
CA ASN A 390 14.29 -14.55 -10.76
C ASN A 390 14.31 -13.42 -11.80
N SER A 391 14.44 -12.16 -11.40
CA SER A 391 14.46 -11.03 -12.34
C SER A 391 15.65 -11.15 -13.28
N SER A 392 15.39 -11.26 -14.59
CA SER A 392 16.42 -11.30 -15.64
C SER A 392 16.95 -9.92 -16.01
N ASP A 393 16.11 -8.90 -15.82
CA ASP A 393 16.36 -7.52 -16.19
C ASP A 393 16.15 -6.60 -14.98
N TRP A 394 16.65 -5.36 -15.08
CA TRP A 394 16.68 -4.37 -14.00
C TRP A 394 15.39 -3.59 -13.81
#